data_AF-A0A6A3ATG5-F1
#
_entry.id   AF-A0A6A3ATG5-F1
#
_cell.length_a   1.000
_cell.length_b   1.000
_cell.length_c   1.000
_cell.angle_alpha   90.00
_cell.angle_beta   90.00
_cell.angle_gamma   90.00
#
_symmetry.space_group_name_H-M   'P 1'
#
loop_
_entity.id
_entity.type
_entity.pdbx_description
1 polymer ?
#
loop_
_entity_poly.entity_id
_entity_poly.type
_entity_poly.pdbx_seq_one_letter_code
_entity_poly.pdbx_strand_id
1 'polypeptide(L)'
;MTFIGKVALSTLLDLFLGKSIDDALNFVADHKKLDDQLNEWKSLLSDIKAVLNHAEEKQIKDEGVKSWLEDLQDLAYDVDDILDDFAYEQLRLNLQKTLAQPRSSEIRKLLPSWFTGTSSTPSSFLFKNATIPKMKKITARLNSLSTRKNSLGLSEILPQSASSERKKPARLQPTSVVDGSVEYIGRDNEKREMIDLLKTNNSVGVNVLSIVGMGGMGKTTLAQLVYNASLKKYFDHRAWVCVSDDFDAVKNNQNYLTIHRFFLA
;
A
#
# COMPACT_ATOMS: atom_id res chain seq x y z
N MET A 1 -11.69 -4.87 3.99
CA MET A 1 -10.34 -5.26 3.54
C MET A 1 -9.87 -4.27 2.46
N THR A 2 -9.44 -3.07 2.83
CA THR A 2 -9.17 -1.99 1.85
C THR A 2 -7.74 -1.43 1.92
N PHE A 3 -7.14 -1.40 3.11
CA PHE A 3 -5.78 -0.86 3.31
C PHE A 3 -4.67 -1.63 2.57
N ILE A 4 -4.79 -2.96 2.48
CA ILE A 4 -3.77 -3.81 1.83
C ILE A 4 -3.74 -3.58 0.31
N GLY A 5 -4.92 -3.34 -0.31
CA GLY A 5 -5.03 -3.12 -1.75
C GLY A 5 -4.35 -1.83 -2.21
N LYS A 6 -4.51 -0.73 -1.46
CA LYS A 6 -3.87 0.56 -1.78
C LYS A 6 -2.36 0.53 -1.66
N VAL A 7 -1.84 -0.05 -0.56
CA VAL A 7 -0.39 -0.14 -0.37
C VAL A 7 0.22 -0.94 -1.51
N ALA A 8 -0.35 -2.10 -1.83
CA ALA A 8 0.12 -2.94 -2.93
C ALA A 8 0.08 -2.21 -4.29
N LEU A 9 -1.05 -1.59 -4.64
CA LEU A 9 -1.21 -0.91 -5.93
C LEU A 9 -0.28 0.30 -6.05
N SER A 10 -0.16 1.12 -5.00
CA SER A 10 0.78 2.26 -4.99
C SER A 10 2.22 1.79 -5.17
N THR A 11 2.65 0.77 -4.44
CA THR A 11 4.02 0.23 -4.54
C THR A 11 4.32 -0.35 -5.91
N LEU A 12 3.31 -0.93 -6.56
CA LEU A 12 3.44 -1.51 -7.89
C LEU A 12 3.50 -0.42 -8.97
N LEU A 13 2.72 0.66 -8.84
CA LEU A 13 2.88 1.84 -9.70
C LEU A 13 4.25 2.53 -9.51
N ASP A 14 4.78 2.56 -8.28
CA ASP A 14 6.13 3.03 -8.00
C ASP A 14 7.19 2.19 -8.72
N LEU A 15 7.03 0.86 -8.69
CA LEU A 15 7.92 -0.06 -9.40
C LEU A 15 7.91 0.19 -10.90
N PHE A 16 6.71 0.35 -11.50
CA PHE A 16 6.57 0.65 -12.92
C PHE A 16 7.23 1.97 -13.30
N LEU A 17 6.88 3.05 -12.60
CA LEU A 17 7.36 4.42 -12.90
C LEU A 17 8.86 4.60 -12.66
N GLY A 18 9.45 3.77 -11.81
CA GLY A 18 10.88 3.72 -11.57
C GLY A 18 11.60 2.88 -12.62
N LYS A 19 12.17 1.77 -12.16
CA LYS A 19 13.15 1.03 -12.94
C LYS A 19 12.55 0.31 -14.16
N SER A 20 11.35 -0.25 -14.05
CA SER A 20 10.82 -1.15 -15.09
C SER A 20 10.51 -0.44 -16.40
N ILE A 21 9.80 0.69 -16.38
CA ILE A 21 9.54 1.48 -17.59
C ILE A 21 10.84 2.08 -18.14
N ASP A 22 11.75 2.53 -17.29
CA ASP A 22 13.05 3.09 -17.73
C ASP A 22 13.92 2.04 -18.43
N ASP A 23 13.98 0.81 -17.90
CA ASP A 23 14.66 -0.31 -18.54
C ASP A 23 14.00 -0.67 -19.88
N ALA A 24 12.66 -0.67 -19.94
CA ALA A 24 11.91 -0.90 -21.18
C ALA A 24 12.15 0.21 -22.23
N LEU A 25 12.19 1.48 -21.83
CA LEU A 25 12.52 2.63 -22.70
C LEU A 25 13.91 2.47 -23.31
N ASN A 26 14.91 2.13 -22.49
CA ASN A 26 16.27 1.86 -22.95
C ASN A 26 16.32 0.70 -23.97
N PHE A 27 15.45 -0.32 -23.83
CA PHE A 27 15.33 -1.43 -24.78
C PHE A 27 14.79 -1.01 -26.15
N VAL A 28 13.83 -0.09 -26.16
CA VAL A 28 13.06 0.30 -27.36
C VAL A 28 13.48 1.65 -27.92
N ALA A 29 14.60 2.23 -27.48
CA ALA A 29 15.09 3.53 -27.94
C ALA A 29 15.30 3.62 -29.48
N ASP A 30 15.51 2.48 -30.15
CA ASP A 30 15.60 2.34 -31.61
C ASP A 30 14.23 2.17 -32.31
N HIS A 31 13.14 2.05 -31.55
CA HIS A 31 11.78 1.77 -32.02
C HIS A 31 10.84 2.87 -31.54
N LYS A 32 10.87 4.00 -32.25
CA LYS A 32 10.18 5.25 -31.93
C LYS A 32 8.73 5.08 -31.44
N LYS A 33 7.96 4.20 -32.07
CA LYS A 33 6.56 4.00 -31.73
C LYS A 33 6.37 3.39 -30.34
N LEU A 34 7.24 2.46 -29.94
CA LEU A 34 7.18 1.86 -28.61
C LEU A 34 7.69 2.83 -27.55
N ASP A 35 8.74 3.60 -27.89
CA ASP A 35 9.26 4.66 -27.03
C ASP A 35 8.19 5.72 -26.71
N ASP A 36 7.50 6.22 -27.74
CA ASP A 36 6.38 7.16 -27.58
C ASP A 36 5.28 6.59 -26.68
N GLN A 37 4.90 5.31 -26.85
CA GLN A 37 3.86 4.67 -26.04
C GLN A 37 4.28 4.47 -24.58
N LEU A 38 5.53 4.08 -24.30
CA LEU A 38 6.03 3.92 -22.93
C LEU A 38 6.12 5.26 -22.20
N ASN A 39 6.54 6.32 -22.90
CA ASN A 39 6.52 7.68 -22.36
C ASN A 39 5.10 8.15 -22.02
N GLU A 40 4.12 7.83 -22.87
CA GLU A 40 2.70 8.08 -22.58
C GLU A 40 2.24 7.32 -21.32
N TRP A 41 2.60 6.04 -21.19
CA TRP A 41 2.28 5.25 -19.99
C TRP A 41 2.89 5.87 -18.73
N LYS A 42 4.15 6.29 -18.79
CA LYS A 42 4.84 6.95 -17.66
C LYS A 42 4.07 8.20 -17.20
N SER A 43 3.62 9.03 -18.13
CA SER A 43 2.83 10.22 -17.82
C SER A 43 1.49 9.85 -17.18
N LEU A 44 0.72 8.97 -17.82
CA LEU A 44 -0.62 8.63 -17.37
C LEU A 44 -0.63 7.86 -16.03
N LEU A 45 0.32 6.95 -15.81
CA LEU A 45 0.48 6.23 -14.55
C LEU A 45 0.85 7.18 -13.41
N SER A 46 1.69 8.19 -13.68
CA SER A 46 2.01 9.25 -12.72
C SER A 46 0.76 10.05 -12.33
N ASP A 47 -0.07 10.43 -13.31
CA ASP A 47 -1.32 11.14 -13.06
C ASP A 47 -2.33 10.32 -12.26
N ILE A 48 -2.42 9.02 -12.53
CA ILE A 48 -3.28 8.08 -11.79
C ILE A 48 -2.78 7.92 -10.37
N LYS A 49 -1.48 7.73 -10.18
CA LYS A 49 -0.85 7.58 -8.86
C LYS A 49 -1.12 8.79 -7.96
N ALA A 50 -1.06 10.01 -8.53
CA ALA A 50 -1.31 11.24 -7.78
C ALA A 50 -2.70 11.30 -7.11
N VAL A 51 -3.69 10.59 -7.66
CA VAL A 51 -5.07 10.59 -7.14
C VAL A 51 -5.44 9.32 -6.39
N LEU A 52 -4.53 8.34 -6.31
CA LEU A 52 -4.80 7.03 -5.73
C LEU A 52 -5.24 7.14 -4.26
N ASN A 53 -4.62 8.04 -3.49
CA ASN A 53 -4.99 8.29 -2.10
C ASN A 53 -6.44 8.79 -1.96
N HIS A 54 -6.82 9.77 -2.79
CA HIS A 54 -8.16 10.36 -2.78
C HIS A 54 -9.22 9.37 -3.28
N ALA A 55 -8.87 8.57 -4.27
CA ALA A 55 -9.75 7.52 -4.80
C ALA A 55 -10.06 6.45 -3.76
N GLU A 56 -9.07 5.99 -3.00
CA GLU A 56 -9.27 4.96 -1.96
C GLU A 56 -10.21 5.45 -0.85
N GLU A 57 -10.10 6.71 -0.42
CA GLU A 57 -11.01 7.29 0.57
C GLU A 57 -12.45 7.37 0.05
N LYS A 58 -12.61 7.71 -1.24
CA LYS A 58 -13.91 7.83 -1.89
C LYS A 58 -14.57 6.48 -2.20
N GLN A 59 -13.81 5.41 -2.41
CA GLN A 59 -14.34 4.09 -2.81
C GLN A 59 -15.37 3.50 -1.83
N ILE A 60 -15.33 3.92 -0.56
CA ILE A 60 -16.25 3.43 0.48
C ILE A 60 -17.69 3.91 0.22
N LYS A 61 -17.84 5.07 -0.44
CA LYS A 61 -19.14 5.73 -0.66
C LYS A 61 -19.54 5.78 -2.13
N ASP A 62 -18.59 5.64 -3.03
CA ASP A 62 -18.80 5.78 -4.47
C ASP A 62 -18.38 4.48 -5.19
N GLU A 63 -19.38 3.71 -5.61
CA GLU A 63 -19.17 2.45 -6.37
C GLU A 63 -18.50 2.71 -7.73
N GLY A 64 -18.65 3.90 -8.33
CA GLY A 64 -17.97 4.27 -9.56
C GLY A 64 -16.46 4.42 -9.36
N VAL A 65 -16.04 4.99 -8.22
CA VAL A 65 -14.62 5.07 -7.83
C VAL A 65 -14.07 3.70 -7.47
N LYS A 66 -14.86 2.84 -6.82
CA LYS A 66 -14.46 1.46 -6.52
C LYS A 66 -14.23 0.64 -7.80
N SER A 67 -15.19 0.66 -8.73
CA SER A 67 -15.02 0.02 -10.04
C SER A 67 -13.80 0.58 -10.79
N TRP A 68 -13.54 1.88 -10.71
CA TRP A 68 -12.34 2.47 -11.32
C TRP A 68 -11.03 1.96 -10.71
N LEU A 69 -10.99 1.73 -9.38
CA LEU A 69 -9.82 1.12 -8.71
C LEU A 69 -9.64 -0.36 -9.06
N GLU A 70 -10.74 -1.12 -9.17
CA GLU A 70 -10.70 -2.52 -9.63
C GLU A 70 -10.18 -2.61 -11.07
N ASP A 71 -10.66 -1.76 -11.97
CA ASP A 71 -10.18 -1.68 -13.35
C ASP A 71 -8.70 -1.29 -13.44
N LEU A 72 -8.23 -0.42 -12.55
CA LEU A 72 -6.83 -0.04 -12.43
C LEU A 72 -5.97 -1.21 -11.94
N GLN A 73 -6.45 -1.98 -10.96
CA GLN A 73 -5.76 -3.16 -10.46
C GLN A 73 -5.59 -4.21 -11.57
N ASP A 74 -6.65 -4.48 -12.32
CA ASP A 74 -6.61 -5.41 -13.45
C ASP A 74 -5.65 -4.93 -14.55
N LEU A 75 -5.64 -3.63 -14.83
CA LEU A 75 -4.70 -3.05 -15.81
C LEU A 75 -3.25 -3.17 -15.34
N ALA A 76 -3.02 -3.10 -14.03
CA ALA A 76 -1.68 -3.17 -13.49
C ALA A 76 -1.03 -4.54 -13.76
N TYR A 77 -1.79 -5.63 -13.71
CA TYR A 77 -1.30 -6.95 -14.14
C TYR A 77 -0.97 -7.00 -15.64
N ASP A 78 -1.82 -6.43 -16.50
CA ASP A 78 -1.53 -6.34 -17.94
C ASP A 78 -0.23 -5.56 -18.22
N VAL A 79 0.04 -4.50 -17.44
CA VAL A 79 1.28 -3.71 -17.56
C VAL A 79 2.49 -4.52 -17.09
N ASP A 80 2.37 -5.21 -15.94
CA ASP A 80 3.43 -6.07 -15.39
C ASP A 80 3.84 -7.15 -16.39
N ASP A 81 2.86 -7.86 -16.97
CA ASP A 81 3.08 -8.91 -17.97
C ASP A 81 3.92 -8.39 -19.17
N ILE A 82 3.67 -7.15 -19.61
CA ILE A 82 4.42 -6.55 -20.73
C ILE A 82 5.84 -6.14 -20.31
N LEU A 83 5.99 -5.59 -19.10
CA LEU A 83 7.30 -5.21 -18.59
C LEU A 83 8.18 -6.45 -18.34
N ASP A 84 7.58 -7.55 -17.89
CA ASP A 84 8.24 -8.85 -17.78
C ASP A 84 8.62 -9.44 -19.15
N ASP A 85 7.74 -9.34 -20.16
CA ASP A 85 8.06 -9.71 -21.56
C ASP A 85 9.32 -8.92 -22.04
N PHE A 86 9.41 -7.62 -21.73
CA PHE A 86 10.59 -6.79 -22.06
C PHE A 86 11.86 -7.23 -21.30
N ALA A 87 11.76 -7.44 -19.99
CA ALA A 87 12.88 -7.88 -19.16
C ALA A 87 13.41 -9.25 -19.62
N TYR A 88 12.51 -10.17 -19.96
CA TYR A 88 12.86 -11.49 -20.50
C TYR A 88 13.62 -11.38 -21.82
N GLU A 89 13.15 -10.59 -22.78
CA GLU A 89 13.82 -10.45 -24.07
C GLU A 89 15.17 -9.73 -23.95
N GLN A 90 15.29 -8.73 -23.08
CA GLN A 90 16.58 -8.13 -22.73
C GLN A 90 17.57 -9.20 -22.23
N LEU A 91 17.16 -10.02 -21.27
CA LEU A 91 17.98 -11.10 -20.71
C LEU A 91 18.39 -12.11 -21.78
N ARG A 92 17.43 -12.55 -22.61
CA ARG A 92 17.64 -13.50 -23.71
C ARG A 92 18.69 -12.99 -24.70
N LEU A 93 18.60 -11.72 -25.11
CA LEU A 93 19.59 -11.13 -26.03
C LEU A 93 20.97 -10.98 -25.38
N ASN A 94 21.05 -10.65 -24.10
CA ASN A 94 22.31 -10.57 -23.35
C ASN A 94 23.00 -11.94 -23.24
N LEU A 95 22.23 -13.01 -23.00
CA LEU A 95 22.74 -14.38 -22.99
C LEU A 95 23.26 -14.78 -24.38
N GLN A 96 22.52 -14.50 -25.45
CA GLN A 96 22.97 -14.79 -26.81
C GLN A 96 24.26 -14.05 -27.17
N LYS A 97 24.38 -12.76 -26.82
CA LYS A 97 25.61 -11.98 -27.01
C LYS A 97 26.79 -12.58 -26.24
N THR A 98 26.56 -13.01 -24.99
CA THR A 98 27.61 -13.62 -24.14
C THR A 98 28.08 -14.96 -24.70
N LEU A 99 27.16 -15.78 -25.22
CA LEU A 99 27.48 -17.06 -25.87
C LEU A 99 28.16 -16.86 -27.23
N ALA A 100 27.91 -15.75 -27.91
CA ALA A 100 28.55 -15.38 -29.16
C ALA A 100 29.95 -14.73 -29.00
N GLN A 101 30.37 -14.38 -27.77
CA GLN A 101 31.73 -13.88 -27.52
C GLN A 101 32.76 -15.01 -27.70
N PRO A 102 33.92 -14.75 -28.35
CA PRO A 102 34.88 -15.79 -28.67
C PRO A 102 35.69 -16.20 -27.43
N ARG A 103 35.18 -17.15 -26.64
CA ARG A 103 36.02 -17.96 -25.75
C ARG A 103 36.49 -19.20 -26.50
N SER A 104 37.78 -19.19 -26.84
CA SER A 104 38.64 -20.30 -27.30
C SER A 104 38.07 -21.30 -28.31
N SER A 105 38.82 -21.48 -29.40
CA SER A 105 38.58 -22.18 -30.67
C SER A 105 38.03 -23.62 -30.68
N GLU A 106 37.59 -24.22 -29.57
CA GLU A 106 37.17 -25.64 -29.56
C GLU A 106 35.66 -25.88 -29.53
N ILE A 107 34.86 -24.98 -28.93
CA ILE A 107 33.41 -25.21 -28.74
C ILE A 107 32.59 -24.87 -30.00
N ARG A 108 33.15 -24.10 -30.94
CA ARG A 108 32.48 -23.74 -32.20
C ARG A 108 32.10 -24.95 -33.07
N LYS A 109 32.75 -26.11 -32.88
CA LYS A 109 32.47 -27.34 -33.64
C LYS A 109 31.24 -28.12 -33.15
N LEU A 110 30.71 -27.78 -31.98
CA LEU A 110 29.60 -28.51 -31.35
C LEU A 110 28.26 -27.76 -31.41
N LEU A 111 28.23 -26.57 -32.02
CA LEU A 111 27.03 -25.77 -32.12
C LEU A 111 26.37 -25.91 -33.50
N PRO A 112 25.07 -26.25 -33.58
CA PRO A 112 24.32 -26.31 -34.84
C PRO A 112 24.39 -24.98 -35.61
N SER A 113 24.51 -25.05 -36.95
CA SER A 113 24.84 -23.89 -37.80
C SER A 113 23.86 -22.71 -37.76
N TRP A 114 22.64 -22.90 -37.27
CA TRP A 114 21.66 -21.82 -37.06
C TRP A 114 22.05 -20.85 -35.93
N PHE A 115 23.01 -21.22 -35.07
CA PHE A 115 23.54 -20.36 -34.01
C PHE A 115 24.72 -19.47 -34.44
N THR A 116 25.30 -19.69 -35.62
CA THR A 116 26.51 -18.97 -36.09
C THR A 116 26.25 -17.98 -37.23
N GLY A 117 25.00 -17.65 -37.51
CA GLY A 117 24.61 -16.66 -38.54
C GLY A 117 24.85 -15.22 -38.11
N THR A 118 25.65 -14.52 -38.91
CA THR A 118 25.95 -13.08 -38.96
C THR A 118 24.88 -12.10 -38.43
N SER A 119 25.33 -11.20 -37.54
CA SER A 119 24.92 -9.81 -37.28
C SER A 119 23.50 -9.31 -37.65
N SER A 120 22.84 -8.72 -36.64
CA SER A 120 21.60 -7.92 -36.63
C SER A 120 20.25 -8.65 -36.64
N THR A 121 19.76 -8.90 -35.41
CA THR A 121 18.41 -8.47 -34.95
C THR A 121 17.17 -8.71 -35.84
N PRO A 122 16.80 -9.95 -36.21
CA PRO A 122 15.41 -10.23 -36.61
C PRO A 122 14.52 -10.46 -35.38
N SER A 123 15.03 -11.12 -34.33
CA SER A 123 14.22 -11.54 -33.17
C SER A 123 13.71 -10.38 -32.31
N SER A 124 14.54 -9.38 -32.01
CA SER A 124 14.13 -8.22 -31.22
C SER A 124 13.13 -7.33 -31.96
N PHE A 125 13.30 -7.15 -33.28
CA PHE A 125 12.36 -6.41 -34.11
C PHE A 125 11.02 -7.14 -34.23
N LEU A 126 11.04 -8.47 -34.41
CA LEU A 126 9.84 -9.31 -34.42
C LEU A 126 9.10 -9.24 -33.08
N PHE A 127 9.81 -9.37 -31.96
CA PHE A 127 9.23 -9.20 -30.62
C PHE A 127 8.60 -7.82 -30.45
N LYS A 128 9.35 -6.75 -30.74
CA LYS A 128 8.86 -5.36 -30.66
C LYS A 128 7.59 -5.17 -31.48
N ASN A 129 7.54 -5.72 -32.69
CA ASN A 129 6.33 -5.61 -33.51
C ASN A 129 5.15 -6.45 -33.00
N ALA A 130 5.43 -7.61 -32.40
CA ALA A 130 4.42 -8.46 -31.79
C ALA A 130 3.84 -7.87 -30.49
N THR A 131 4.59 -7.02 -29.76
CA THR A 131 4.14 -6.37 -28.53
C THR A 131 3.33 -5.08 -28.76
N ILE A 132 3.51 -4.39 -29.90
CA ILE A 132 2.72 -3.21 -30.30
C ILE A 132 1.20 -3.35 -30.08
N PRO A 133 0.52 -4.41 -30.57
CA PRO A 133 -0.93 -4.52 -30.40
C PRO A 133 -1.34 -4.65 -28.93
N LYS A 134 -0.58 -5.40 -28.12
CA LYS A 134 -0.83 -5.51 -26.67
C LYS A 134 -0.65 -4.15 -26.00
N MET A 135 0.44 -3.44 -26.32
CA MET A 135 0.70 -2.12 -25.77
C MET A 135 -0.39 -1.11 -26.14
N LYS A 136 -0.89 -1.13 -27.39
CA LYS A 136 -2.03 -0.29 -27.79
C LYS A 136 -3.29 -0.56 -26.96
N LYS A 137 -3.58 -1.84 -26.66
CA LYS A 137 -4.72 -2.22 -25.82
C LYS A 137 -4.58 -1.61 -24.41
N ILE A 138 -3.39 -1.71 -23.82
CA ILE A 138 -3.08 -1.14 -22.51
C ILE A 138 -3.18 0.39 -22.55
N THR A 139 -2.54 1.05 -23.54
CA THR A 139 -2.66 2.50 -23.75
C THR A 139 -4.11 2.96 -23.80
N ALA A 140 -4.98 2.23 -24.51
CA ALA A 140 -6.40 2.56 -24.59
C ALA A 140 -7.12 2.43 -23.24
N ARG A 141 -6.83 1.38 -22.46
CA ARG A 141 -7.38 1.20 -21.09
C ARG A 141 -6.88 2.31 -20.15
N LEU A 142 -5.60 2.66 -20.23
CA LEU A 142 -4.98 3.71 -19.42
C LEU A 142 -5.59 5.09 -19.70
N ASN A 143 -5.82 5.41 -20.98
CA ASN A 143 -6.53 6.62 -21.38
C ASN A 143 -7.99 6.63 -20.93
N SER A 144 -8.68 5.49 -20.99
CA SER A 144 -10.04 5.34 -20.46
C SER A 144 -10.09 5.61 -18.95
N LEU A 145 -9.15 5.06 -18.18
CA LEU A 145 -9.02 5.32 -16.74
C LEU A 145 -8.72 6.80 -16.47
N SER A 146 -7.80 7.41 -17.23
CA SER A 146 -7.47 8.84 -17.10
C SER A 146 -8.67 9.75 -17.42
N THR A 147 -9.49 9.37 -18.41
CA THR A 147 -10.71 10.10 -18.74
C THR A 147 -11.78 9.95 -17.66
N ARG A 148 -12.03 8.72 -17.20
CA ARG A 148 -13.01 8.42 -16.13
C ARG A 148 -12.62 9.08 -14.81
N LYS A 149 -11.33 9.16 -14.51
CA LYS A 149 -10.79 9.90 -13.35
C LYS A 149 -11.35 11.34 -13.29
N ASN A 150 -11.39 12.03 -14.43
CA ASN A 150 -11.93 13.40 -14.49
C ASN A 150 -13.45 13.42 -14.25
N SER A 151 -14.21 12.51 -14.86
CA SER A 151 -15.67 12.44 -14.65
C SER A 151 -16.07 12.04 -13.22
N LEU A 152 -15.20 11.34 -12.48
CA LEU A 152 -15.39 10.94 -11.09
C LEU A 152 -14.96 12.04 -10.09
N GLY A 153 -14.55 13.21 -10.58
CA GLY A 153 -14.10 14.32 -9.73
C GLY A 153 -12.86 13.96 -8.90
N LEU A 154 -11.96 13.15 -9.46
CA LEU A 154 -10.67 12.82 -8.84
C LEU A 154 -9.58 13.84 -9.22
N SER A 155 -9.80 14.67 -10.24
CA SER A 155 -8.84 15.64 -10.79
C SER A 155 -8.71 16.96 -10.02
N GLU A 156 -9.68 17.33 -9.18
CA GLU A 156 -9.57 18.47 -8.29
C GLU A 156 -8.73 18.12 -7.06
N ILE A 157 -7.41 18.05 -7.26
CA ILE A 157 -6.47 18.33 -6.17
C ILE A 157 -6.38 19.85 -6.08
N LEU A 158 -7.48 20.52 -5.68
CA LEU A 158 -7.38 21.91 -5.26
C LEU A 158 -6.38 21.90 -4.08
N PRO A 159 -5.33 22.76 -4.06
CA PRO A 159 -4.70 23.07 -2.81
C PRO A 159 -5.82 23.63 -1.96
N GLN A 160 -6.33 22.85 -1.00
CA GLN A 160 -7.26 23.37 -0.03
C GLN A 160 -6.50 24.46 0.71
N SER A 161 -6.69 25.69 0.25
CA SER A 161 -6.53 26.89 1.04
C SER A 161 -7.12 26.58 2.40
N ALA A 162 -6.34 26.89 3.43
CA ALA A 162 -6.66 26.73 4.83
C ALA A 162 -8.01 27.38 5.20
N SER A 163 -9.13 26.69 4.91
CA SER A 163 -10.48 27.09 5.32
C SER A 163 -11.51 26.02 4.94
N SER A 164 -11.25 24.77 5.26
CA SER A 164 -12.33 23.94 5.77
C SER A 164 -11.68 22.92 6.68
N GLU A 165 -11.82 23.14 7.98
CA GLU A 165 -11.86 22.04 8.92
C GLU A 165 -12.97 21.11 8.43
N ARG A 166 -12.65 20.22 7.49
CA ARG A 166 -13.39 18.99 7.29
C ARG A 166 -13.21 18.26 8.60
N LYS A 167 -14.13 18.52 9.52
CA LYS A 167 -14.40 17.64 10.64
C LYS A 167 -14.53 16.26 10.01
N LYS A 168 -13.45 15.46 10.08
CA LYS A 168 -13.56 14.01 10.06
C LYS A 168 -14.77 13.74 10.94
N PRO A 169 -15.81 13.01 10.49
CA PRO A 169 -16.94 12.71 11.36
C PRO A 169 -16.29 12.22 12.63
N ALA A 170 -16.44 12.99 13.72
CA ALA A 170 -15.70 12.76 14.94
C ALA A 170 -15.89 11.29 15.20
N ARG A 171 -14.81 10.50 15.09
CA ARG A 171 -14.89 9.07 15.34
C ARG A 171 -15.50 9.03 16.71
N LEU A 172 -16.76 8.59 16.80
CA LEU A 172 -17.49 8.66 18.06
C LEU A 172 -16.53 8.04 19.05
N GLN A 173 -16.12 8.85 20.04
CA GLN A 173 -15.31 8.32 21.11
C GLN A 173 -16.04 7.05 21.55
N PRO A 174 -15.37 5.89 21.68
CA PRO A 174 -16.01 4.73 22.27
C PRO A 174 -16.62 5.23 23.56
N THR A 175 -17.94 5.40 23.56
CA THR A 175 -18.60 6.28 24.51
C THR A 175 -18.25 5.77 25.88
N SER A 176 -17.80 6.71 26.71
CA SER A 176 -17.51 6.47 28.11
C SER A 176 -18.66 5.69 28.73
N VAL A 177 -18.29 4.72 29.56
CA VAL A 177 -19.17 3.84 30.34
C VAL A 177 -19.69 2.65 29.54
N VAL A 178 -19.07 1.50 29.81
CA VAL A 178 -19.70 0.20 29.61
C VAL A 178 -20.97 0.20 30.46
N ASP A 179 -22.12 0.07 29.82
CA ASP A 179 -23.38 -0.16 30.51
C ASP A 179 -23.22 -1.40 31.40
N GLY A 180 -23.54 -1.28 32.68
CA GLY A 180 -23.39 -2.35 33.68
C GLY A 180 -24.27 -3.58 33.38
N SER A 181 -25.08 -3.52 32.32
CA SER A 181 -25.93 -4.58 31.80
C SER A 181 -25.22 -5.57 30.86
N VAL A 182 -24.02 -5.25 30.35
CA VAL A 182 -23.32 -6.11 29.39
C VAL A 182 -22.36 -7.05 30.12
N GLU A 183 -22.78 -8.31 30.28
CA GLU A 183 -21.93 -9.38 30.79
C GLU A 183 -21.05 -9.94 29.68
N TYR A 184 -19.73 -9.78 29.81
CA TYR A 184 -18.75 -10.33 28.88
C TYR A 184 -18.34 -11.72 29.34
N ILE A 185 -18.74 -12.75 28.59
CA ILE A 185 -18.53 -14.15 28.96
C ILE A 185 -17.13 -14.62 28.50
N GLY A 186 -16.45 -15.40 29.35
CA GLY A 186 -15.25 -16.18 28.96
C GLY A 186 -13.92 -15.44 29.04
N ARG A 187 -13.89 -14.25 29.63
CA ARG A 187 -12.65 -13.44 29.85
C ARG A 187 -12.27 -13.27 31.31
N ASP A 188 -12.86 -14.08 32.20
CA ASP A 188 -12.67 -13.97 33.64
C ASP A 188 -11.26 -14.29 34.08
N ASN A 189 -10.59 -15.21 33.38
CA ASN A 189 -9.23 -15.60 33.72
C ASN A 189 -8.24 -14.47 33.42
N GLU A 190 -8.28 -13.93 32.20
CA GLU A 190 -7.42 -12.82 31.78
C GLU A 190 -7.68 -11.57 32.62
N LYS A 191 -8.96 -11.28 32.93
CA LYS A 191 -9.33 -10.18 33.84
C LYS A 191 -8.70 -10.35 35.22
N ARG A 192 -8.75 -11.55 35.79
CA ARG A 192 -8.22 -11.84 37.13
C ARG A 192 -6.69 -11.69 37.16
N GLU A 193 -6.01 -12.24 36.15
CA GLU A 193 -4.55 -12.16 36.01
C GLU A 193 -4.08 -10.71 35.88
N MET A 194 -4.73 -9.92 35.01
CA MET A 194 -4.41 -8.50 34.88
C MET A 194 -4.62 -7.71 36.16
N ILE A 195 -5.70 -7.99 36.92
CA ILE A 195 -5.95 -7.36 38.21
C ILE A 195 -4.86 -7.72 39.23
N ASP A 196 -4.38 -8.96 39.22
CA ASP A 196 -3.33 -9.40 40.14
C ASP A 196 -1.96 -8.75 39.82
N LEU A 197 -1.62 -8.65 38.54
CA LEU A 197 -0.45 -7.91 38.07
C LEU A 197 -0.51 -6.43 38.47
N LEU A 198 -1.70 -5.82 38.42
CA LEU A 198 -1.91 -4.43 38.85
C LEU A 198 -1.87 -4.24 40.37
N LYS A 199 -2.17 -5.27 41.16
CA LYS A 199 -2.07 -5.22 42.63
C LYS A 199 -0.64 -5.42 43.13
N THR A 200 0.18 -6.14 42.38
CA THR A 200 1.53 -6.53 42.79
C THR A 200 2.48 -5.33 42.67
N ASN A 201 2.37 -4.38 43.61
CA ASN A 201 3.23 -3.21 43.74
C ASN A 201 4.56 -3.57 44.42
N ASN A 202 5.37 -4.40 43.74
CA ASN A 202 6.66 -4.84 44.26
C ASN A 202 7.85 -4.05 43.67
N SER A 203 7.62 -2.93 43.00
CA SER A 203 8.69 -2.12 42.40
C SER A 203 8.58 -0.66 42.82
N VAL A 204 9.73 -0.05 43.14
CA VAL A 204 9.87 1.40 43.34
C VAL A 204 9.83 2.04 41.94
N GLY A 205 8.66 2.16 41.32
CA GLY A 205 8.55 2.65 39.94
C GLY A 205 7.15 2.63 39.33
N VAL A 206 7.09 2.97 38.03
CA VAL A 206 5.86 2.97 37.22
C VAL A 206 5.66 1.59 36.59
N ASN A 207 4.56 0.92 36.92
CA ASN A 207 4.17 -0.34 36.31
C ASN A 207 3.37 -0.10 35.01
N VAL A 208 3.69 -0.85 33.96
CA VAL A 208 3.05 -0.72 32.64
C VAL A 208 2.53 -2.08 32.19
N LEU A 209 1.23 -2.15 31.92
CA LEU A 209 0.59 -3.33 31.36
C LEU A 209 0.18 -3.07 29.91
N SER A 210 0.62 -3.93 28.99
CA SER A 210 0.35 -3.81 27.55
C SER A 210 -0.54 -4.96 27.08
N ILE A 211 -1.55 -4.65 26.24
CA ILE A 211 -2.44 -5.64 25.61
C ILE A 211 -2.19 -5.58 24.10
N VAL A 212 -1.61 -6.65 23.54
CA VAL A 212 -1.22 -6.71 22.12
C VAL A 212 -1.99 -7.82 21.42
N GLY A 213 -2.33 -7.61 20.15
CA GLY A 213 -3.05 -8.60 19.33
C GLY A 213 -3.69 -7.97 18.11
N MET A 214 -4.24 -8.81 17.23
CA MET A 214 -4.88 -8.38 15.97
C MET A 214 -6.11 -7.48 16.21
N GLY A 215 -6.49 -6.71 15.18
CA GLY A 215 -7.72 -5.91 15.20
C GLY A 215 -8.97 -6.77 15.45
N GLY A 216 -9.97 -6.23 16.13
CA GLY A 216 -11.22 -6.94 16.42
C GLY A 216 -11.16 -7.97 17.56
N MET A 217 -10.00 -8.23 18.16
CA MET A 217 -9.83 -9.24 19.21
C MET A 217 -10.36 -8.86 20.61
N GLY A 218 -11.07 -7.74 20.74
CA GLY A 218 -11.62 -7.29 22.02
C GLY A 218 -10.58 -6.76 23.02
N LYS A 219 -9.40 -6.34 22.58
CA LYS A 219 -8.35 -5.78 23.46
C LYS A 219 -8.84 -4.61 24.32
N THR A 220 -9.49 -3.63 23.68
CA THR A 220 -10.08 -2.48 24.34
C THR A 220 -11.18 -2.89 25.31
N THR A 221 -11.97 -3.90 24.94
CA THR A 221 -13.03 -4.47 25.79
C THR A 221 -12.45 -5.10 27.06
N LEU A 222 -11.37 -5.88 26.95
CA LEU A 222 -10.68 -6.47 28.10
C LEU A 222 -10.09 -5.41 29.02
N ALA A 223 -9.47 -4.38 28.44
CA ALA A 223 -8.98 -3.22 29.18
C ALA A 223 -10.11 -2.49 29.94
N GLN A 224 -11.29 -2.31 29.32
CA GLN A 224 -12.46 -1.70 29.97
C GLN A 224 -13.01 -2.58 31.11
N LEU A 225 -13.03 -3.91 30.93
CA LEU A 225 -13.43 -4.87 31.96
C LEU A 225 -12.58 -4.78 33.22
N VAL A 226 -11.27 -4.61 33.05
CA VAL A 226 -10.32 -4.44 34.15
C VAL A 226 -10.49 -3.05 34.77
N TYR A 227 -10.57 -1.99 33.96
CA TYR A 227 -10.74 -0.61 34.43
C TYR A 227 -12.03 -0.42 35.26
N ASN A 228 -13.14 -1.02 34.83
CA ASN A 228 -14.44 -0.92 35.50
C ASN A 228 -14.63 -1.94 36.64
N ALA A 229 -13.74 -2.94 36.77
CA ALA A 229 -13.71 -3.76 37.97
C ALA A 229 -13.47 -2.89 39.21
N SER A 230 -13.69 -3.46 40.40
CA SER A 230 -13.55 -2.78 41.70
C SER A 230 -12.10 -2.41 42.07
N LEU A 231 -11.34 -1.86 41.12
CA LEU A 231 -10.02 -1.27 41.26
C LEU A 231 -10.02 0.07 42.00
N LYS A 232 -11.20 0.61 42.33
CA LYS A 232 -11.35 1.81 43.19
C LYS A 232 -10.64 1.69 44.56
N LYS A 233 -10.34 0.45 44.99
CA LYS A 233 -9.65 0.19 46.27
C LYS A 233 -8.12 0.22 46.16
N TYR A 234 -7.57 0.23 44.95
CA TYR A 234 -6.12 0.08 44.72
C TYR A 234 -5.48 1.31 44.05
N PHE A 235 -6.29 2.18 43.44
CA PHE A 235 -5.81 3.36 42.72
C PHE A 235 -6.65 4.57 43.11
N ASP A 236 -5.97 5.62 43.59
CA ASP A 236 -6.61 6.88 44.01
C ASP A 236 -7.13 7.65 42.80
N HIS A 237 -6.41 7.55 41.68
CA HIS A 237 -6.72 8.26 40.45
C HIS A 237 -6.68 7.33 39.24
N ARG A 238 -7.69 7.47 38.39
CA ARG A 238 -7.83 6.65 37.18
C ARG A 238 -8.25 7.53 36.02
N ALA A 239 -7.57 7.37 34.90
CA ALA A 239 -7.89 8.05 33.66
C ALA A 239 -8.04 7.03 32.53
N TRP A 240 -8.99 7.27 31.64
CA TRP A 240 -9.16 6.52 30.40
C TRP A 240 -8.96 7.47 29.23
N VAL A 241 -7.93 7.22 28.42
CA VAL A 241 -7.54 8.10 27.32
C VAL A 241 -7.57 7.31 26.00
N CYS A 242 -8.24 7.87 25.00
CA CYS A 242 -8.20 7.37 23.63
C CYS A 242 -7.22 8.22 22.82
N VAL A 243 -6.28 7.58 22.13
CA VAL A 243 -5.31 8.26 21.26
C VAL A 243 -5.56 7.82 19.83
N SER A 244 -5.71 8.77 18.92
CA SER A 244 -5.86 8.54 17.48
C SER A 244 -4.71 9.17 16.71
N ASP A 245 -4.50 8.71 15.47
CA ASP A 245 -3.37 9.08 14.61
C ASP A 245 -3.22 10.59 14.33
N ASP A 246 -4.26 11.41 14.54
CA ASP A 246 -4.21 12.89 14.44
C ASP A 246 -3.80 13.58 15.77
N PHE A 247 -2.78 13.07 16.48
CA PHE A 247 -2.36 13.68 17.74
C PHE A 247 -1.32 14.80 17.53
N ASP A 248 -1.74 16.05 17.74
CA ASP A 248 -0.89 17.25 17.65
C ASP A 248 -0.42 17.68 19.06
N ALA A 249 0.84 17.36 19.39
CA ALA A 249 1.39 17.52 20.75
C ALA A 249 1.55 18.99 21.20
N VAL A 250 1.51 19.94 20.26
CA VAL A 250 1.83 21.36 20.53
C VAL A 250 0.62 22.17 21.01
N LYS A 251 -0.61 21.70 20.80
CA LYS A 251 -1.84 22.43 21.14
C LYS A 251 -2.39 22.19 22.55
N ASN A 252 -1.83 21.25 23.32
CA ASN A 252 -2.33 20.91 24.65
C ASN A 252 -1.33 21.26 25.76
N ASN A 253 -1.15 22.55 26.03
CA ASN A 253 -0.58 23.04 27.31
C ASN A 253 -1.65 23.21 28.41
N GLN A 254 -2.81 22.56 28.27
CA GLN A 254 -3.79 22.38 29.34
C GLN A 254 -4.06 20.88 29.52
N ASN A 255 -3.38 20.30 30.50
CA ASN A 255 -3.73 19.07 31.22
C ASN A 255 -4.21 17.83 30.44
N TYR A 256 -3.54 17.34 29.39
CA TYR A 256 -3.68 15.92 29.01
C TYR A 256 -2.40 15.42 28.32
N LEU A 257 -1.59 14.65 29.07
CA LEU A 257 -0.43 13.92 28.53
C LEU A 257 -0.91 12.61 27.89
N THR A 258 -0.53 12.40 26.63
CA THR A 258 -0.96 11.29 25.78
C THR A 258 0.18 10.28 25.64
N ILE A 259 0.02 9.10 26.24
CA ILE A 259 0.89 7.93 26.09
C ILE A 259 -0.02 6.69 26.02
N HIS A 260 0.25 5.72 25.14
CA HIS A 260 -0.31 4.36 25.23
C HIS A 260 0.32 3.56 26.39
N ARG A 261 0.32 4.16 27.58
CA ARG A 261 0.60 3.51 28.84
C ARG A 261 -0.69 3.54 29.64
N PHE A 262 -1.14 2.35 30.05
CA PHE A 262 -1.99 2.25 31.22
C PHE A 262 -1.24 2.92 32.38
N PHE A 263 -1.64 4.14 32.74
CA PHE A 263 -1.30 4.74 34.01
C PHE A 263 -2.46 4.44 34.95
N LEU A 264 -2.23 3.50 35.84
CA LEU A 264 -2.97 3.42 37.08
C LEU A 264 -2.00 3.97 38.14
N ALA A 265 -2.31 5.14 38.68
CA ALA A 265 -1.59 5.76 39.78
C ALA A 265 -2.36 5.49 41.07
#